data_AF-A0AAR5P2A7-F1
#
_entry.id   AF-A0AAR5P2A7-F1
#
_cell.length_a   1.000
_cell.length_b   1.000
_cell.length_c   1.000
_cell.angle_alpha   90.00
_cell.angle_beta   90.00
_cell.angle_gamma   90.00
#
_symmetry.space_group_name_H-M   'P 1'
#
loop_
_entity.id
_entity.type
_entity.pdbx_description
1 polymer ?
#
loop_
_entity_poly.entity_id
_entity_poly.type
_entity_poly.pdbx_seq_one_letter_code
_entity_poly.pdbx_strand_id
1 'polypeptide(L)'
;MGTKWFTLPCDNRLIQLLGTLNGGQSFRWKRVDSSEGQQWLGVFAAKLWLLQQQNDSILYKVYEPQVQSEQAYNALLRNYLRLDVDLEEQYAKWGARDPHFQEAAKQFYGIRILRQDVTENLFSFICSQNNHISRISSLVEKLAQFYGEKICELDGADYYSFPQAEKLAADGVEAKLRANGFGYRAKYISHSAKAIAERGSKQWLEQLQELDYAAAKKKLVGLMGIGAKVADCICLMSLGHLQAIPVDTHIYQIAARFYMPKLVQQKTVTEKVYNEIGDHFRELYGPLAGWAHTVLFCADLKQFQQGAKEPKRKKRKAS
;
A
#
# COMPACT_ATOMS: atom_id res chain seq x y z
N MET A 1 24.51 13.79 3.28
CA MET A 1 23.39 12.85 3.51
C MET A 1 22.41 13.50 4.48
N GLY A 2 21.11 13.26 4.34
CA GLY A 2 20.01 14.05 4.93
C GLY A 2 20.05 14.28 6.44
N THR A 3 20.68 15.36 6.88
CA THR A 3 20.68 15.78 8.30
C THR A 3 19.61 16.81 8.61
N LYS A 4 19.15 17.55 7.60
CA LYS A 4 18.18 18.64 7.75
C LYS A 4 16.75 18.12 7.80
N TRP A 5 16.00 18.56 8.82
CA TRP A 5 14.56 18.42 8.87
C TRP A 5 13.89 19.46 7.96
N PHE A 6 12.88 19.01 7.23
CA PHE A 6 11.96 19.82 6.44
C PHE A 6 10.54 19.65 6.96
N THR A 7 9.65 20.54 6.55
CA THR A 7 8.27 20.56 7.04
C THR A 7 7.29 20.59 5.88
N LEU A 8 6.32 19.68 5.94
CA LEU A 8 5.16 19.67 5.06
C LEU A 8 3.92 20.05 5.87
N PRO A 9 3.35 21.25 5.69
CA PRO A 9 2.08 21.63 6.33
C PRO A 9 0.96 20.66 5.96
N CYS A 10 0.32 20.06 6.96
CA CYS A 10 -0.75 19.07 6.83
C CYS A 10 -1.43 18.84 8.19
N ASP A 11 -2.73 19.12 8.29
CA ASP A 11 -3.52 18.81 9.50
C ASP A 11 -3.47 17.32 9.82
N ASN A 12 -3.09 16.96 11.06
CA ASN A 12 -2.94 15.57 11.50
C ASN A 12 -4.23 14.76 11.41
N ARG A 13 -5.40 15.39 11.41
CA ARG A 13 -6.68 14.70 11.21
C ARG A 13 -6.77 14.18 9.78
N LEU A 14 -6.17 14.87 8.81
CA LEU A 14 -6.28 14.52 7.40
C LEU A 14 -5.21 13.51 6.94
N ILE A 15 -4.38 12.98 7.84
CA ILE A 15 -3.40 11.93 7.55
C ILE A 15 -3.15 11.06 8.78
N GLN A 16 -3.24 9.75 8.67
CA GLN A 16 -2.82 8.82 9.72
C GLN A 16 -1.68 7.95 9.19
N LEU A 17 -0.43 8.28 9.54
CA LEU A 17 0.75 7.61 8.95
C LEU A 17 0.77 6.10 9.22
N LEU A 18 0.41 5.65 10.43
CA LEU A 18 0.42 4.23 10.76
C LEU A 18 -0.45 3.38 9.83
N GLY A 19 -1.72 3.77 9.67
CA GLY A 19 -2.64 3.03 8.81
C GLY A 19 -2.36 3.22 7.33
N THR A 20 -1.91 4.41 6.93
CA THR A 20 -1.57 4.72 5.52
C THR A 20 -0.32 3.95 5.05
N LEU A 21 0.75 3.93 5.86
CA LEU A 21 2.04 3.37 5.47
C LEU A 21 2.19 1.88 5.80
N ASN A 22 1.54 1.40 6.87
CA ASN A 22 1.65 0.01 7.33
C ASN A 22 0.32 -0.77 7.27
N GLY A 23 -0.73 -0.19 6.69
CA GLY A 23 -2.03 -0.85 6.45
C GLY A 23 -2.06 -1.78 5.23
N GLY A 24 -0.91 -2.24 4.73
CA GLY A 24 -0.83 -3.21 3.63
C GLY A 24 -0.89 -2.60 2.22
N GLN A 25 -0.75 -1.27 2.09
CA GLN A 25 -0.66 -0.60 0.78
C GLN A 25 0.77 -0.62 0.22
N SER A 26 1.73 -0.21 1.05
CA SER A 26 3.16 -0.27 0.77
C SER A 26 3.81 -1.25 1.74
N PHE A 27 4.94 -1.83 1.33
CA PHE A 27 5.71 -2.79 2.11
C PHE A 27 7.12 -2.30 2.44
N ARG A 28 7.44 -1.06 2.07
CA ARG A 28 8.76 -0.42 2.16
C ARG A 28 8.90 0.56 3.34
N TRP A 29 7.90 0.63 4.20
CA TRP A 29 7.88 1.49 5.39
C TRP A 29 7.99 0.66 6.66
N LYS A 30 8.91 1.04 7.54
CA LYS A 30 9.03 0.48 8.90
C LYS A 30 8.79 1.57 9.92
N ARG A 31 8.07 1.24 10.98
CA ARG A 31 8.03 2.08 12.17
C ARG A 31 9.39 1.99 12.86
N VAL A 32 9.94 3.14 13.22
CA VAL A 32 11.14 3.25 14.05
C VAL A 32 10.75 4.01 15.31
N ASP A 33 11.14 3.46 16.46
CA ASP A 33 10.86 4.08 17.74
C ASP A 33 11.90 5.18 18.00
N SER A 34 11.45 6.37 18.40
CA SER A 34 12.33 7.46 18.80
C SER A 34 11.86 8.05 20.13
N SER A 35 12.76 8.74 20.84
CA SER A 35 12.42 9.50 22.06
C SER A 35 11.44 10.65 21.79
N GLU A 36 11.31 11.07 20.52
CA GLU A 36 10.50 12.22 20.09
C GLU A 36 9.14 11.80 19.53
N GLY A 37 8.82 10.49 19.52
CA GLY A 37 7.55 9.95 19.06
C GLY A 37 7.71 8.83 18.03
N GLN A 38 6.60 8.50 17.37
CA GLN A 38 6.62 7.50 16.30
C GLN A 38 7.16 8.11 15.01
N GLN A 39 8.11 7.42 14.40
CA GLN A 39 8.66 7.80 13.11
C GLN A 39 8.52 6.63 12.12
N TRP A 40 8.50 6.94 10.83
CA TRP A 40 8.41 5.97 9.76
C TRP A 40 9.58 6.14 8.82
N LEU A 41 10.43 5.12 8.73
CA LEU A 41 11.53 5.08 7.79
C LEU A 41 11.11 4.24 6.58
N GLY A 42 11.25 4.75 5.38
CA GLY A 42 10.93 3.99 4.17
C GLY A 42 11.47 4.59 2.90
N VAL A 43 11.41 3.81 1.82
CA VAL A 43 11.94 4.22 0.52
C VAL A 43 10.80 4.43 -0.46
N PHE A 44 10.78 5.59 -1.11
CA PHE A 44 9.96 5.86 -2.29
C PHE A 44 10.67 6.92 -3.16
N ALA A 45 10.35 6.95 -4.46
CA ALA A 45 10.99 7.85 -5.43
C ALA A 45 12.54 7.77 -5.42
N ALA A 46 13.08 6.56 -5.24
CA ALA A 46 14.51 6.26 -5.12
C ALA A 46 15.24 7.07 -4.03
N LYS A 47 14.53 7.43 -2.96
CA LYS A 47 15.04 8.19 -1.82
C LYS A 47 14.63 7.48 -0.53
N LEU A 48 15.47 7.58 0.50
CA LEU A 48 15.12 7.13 1.84
C LEU A 48 14.51 8.30 2.61
N TRP A 49 13.35 8.09 3.21
CA TRP A 49 12.58 9.09 3.92
C TRP A 49 12.40 8.66 5.37
N LEU A 50 12.56 9.61 6.28
CA LEU A 50 12.13 9.49 7.67
C LEU A 50 10.99 10.49 7.88
N LEU A 51 9.79 10.01 8.21
CA LEU A 51 8.61 10.83 8.43
C LEU A 51 8.24 10.83 9.92
N GLN A 52 7.82 11.98 10.42
CA GLN A 52 7.27 12.15 11.76
C GLN A 52 6.03 13.02 11.68
N GLN A 53 4.91 12.49 12.19
CA GLN A 53 3.65 13.23 12.21
C GLN A 53 3.61 14.19 13.41
N GLN A 54 3.26 15.45 13.15
CA GLN A 54 2.96 16.49 14.14
C GLN A 54 1.49 16.92 14.02
N ASN A 55 1.03 17.88 14.82
CA ASN A 55 -0.38 18.29 14.84
C ASN A 55 -0.85 18.97 13.54
N ASP A 56 -0.01 19.80 12.94
CA ASP A 56 -0.31 20.65 11.79
C ASP A 56 0.67 20.43 10.63
N SER A 57 1.54 19.43 10.75
CA SER A 57 2.58 19.16 9.77
C SER A 57 3.09 17.71 9.81
N ILE A 58 3.77 17.33 8.73
CA ILE A 58 4.65 16.16 8.66
C ILE A 58 6.07 16.69 8.61
N LEU A 59 6.86 16.40 9.64
CA LEU A 59 8.31 16.63 9.61
C LEU A 59 8.96 15.49 8.85
N TYR A 60 9.96 15.79 8.04
CA TYR A 60 10.68 14.74 7.32
C TYR A 60 12.17 15.03 7.10
N LYS A 61 12.93 13.94 6.97
CA LYS A 61 14.30 13.93 6.42
C LYS A 61 14.33 13.11 5.14
N VAL A 62 15.17 13.51 4.20
CA VAL A 62 15.42 12.79 2.95
C VAL A 62 16.90 12.48 2.82
N TYR A 63 17.22 11.21 2.65
CA TYR A 63 18.58 10.73 2.44
C TYR A 63 18.73 10.29 0.99
N GLU A 64 19.57 11.01 0.26
CA GLU A 64 19.93 10.74 -1.13
C GLU A 64 21.30 11.33 -1.46
N PRO A 65 21.92 10.95 -2.60
CA PRO A 65 23.21 11.49 -3.01
C PRO A 65 23.21 12.99 -3.34
N GLN A 66 22.15 13.49 -4.00
CA GLN A 66 22.05 14.88 -4.45
C GLN A 66 20.85 15.58 -3.80
N VAL A 67 21.12 16.51 -2.88
CA VAL A 67 20.07 17.23 -2.14
C VAL A 67 19.26 18.12 -3.08
N GLN A 68 17.94 18.03 -2.99
CA GLN A 68 16.99 18.87 -3.73
C GLN A 68 16.39 19.96 -2.82
N SER A 69 15.63 20.88 -3.41
CA SER A 69 14.94 21.92 -2.64
C SER A 69 13.80 21.34 -1.80
N GLU A 70 13.50 22.01 -0.68
CA GLU A 70 12.35 21.66 0.17
C GLU A 70 11.04 21.63 -0.64
N GLN A 71 10.87 22.55 -1.59
CA GLN A 71 9.70 22.60 -2.47
C GLN A 71 9.58 21.33 -3.34
N ALA A 72 10.69 20.82 -3.89
CA ALA A 72 10.69 19.59 -4.68
C ALA A 72 10.30 18.38 -3.84
N TYR A 73 10.85 18.26 -2.62
CA TYR A 73 10.49 17.20 -1.68
C TYR A 73 9.03 17.29 -1.23
N ASN A 74 8.57 18.49 -0.93
CA ASN A 74 7.19 18.74 -0.57
C ASN A 74 6.23 18.36 -1.70
N ALA A 75 6.57 18.64 -2.96
CA ALA A 75 5.76 18.23 -4.11
C ALA A 75 5.69 16.69 -4.24
N LEU A 76 6.83 16.00 -4.08
CA LEU A 76 6.89 14.53 -4.12
C LEU A 76 6.06 13.90 -3.01
N LEU A 77 6.24 14.34 -1.76
CA LEU A 77 5.52 13.78 -0.61
C LEU A 77 4.02 14.08 -0.66
N ARG A 78 3.62 15.30 -1.06
CA ARG A 78 2.21 15.66 -1.30
C ARG A 78 1.56 14.74 -2.33
N ASN A 79 2.24 14.50 -3.45
CA ASN A 79 1.74 13.65 -4.52
C ASN A 79 1.64 12.17 -4.09
N TYR A 80 2.66 11.65 -3.41
CA TYR A 80 2.71 10.28 -2.93
C TYR A 80 1.59 9.98 -1.92
N LEU A 81 1.32 10.91 -1.00
CA LEU A 81 0.25 10.80 -0.01
C LEU A 81 -1.13 11.25 -0.54
N ARG A 82 -1.22 11.74 -1.79
CA ARG A 82 -2.44 12.32 -2.39
C ARG A 82 -3.09 13.40 -1.51
N LEU A 83 -2.30 14.37 -1.06
CA LEU A 83 -2.78 15.49 -0.24
C LEU A 83 -3.62 16.51 -1.04
N ASP A 84 -3.70 16.36 -2.36
CA ASP A 84 -4.56 17.11 -3.26
C ASP A 84 -6.05 16.75 -3.12
N VAL A 85 -6.37 15.60 -2.53
CA VAL A 85 -7.76 15.15 -2.32
C VAL A 85 -8.28 15.68 -0.99
N ASP A 86 -9.44 16.37 -1.04
CA ASP A 86 -10.21 16.80 0.13
C ASP A 86 -10.80 15.59 0.86
N LEU A 87 -10.05 15.10 1.83
CA LEU A 87 -10.39 13.90 2.57
C LEU A 87 -11.56 14.12 3.54
N GLU A 88 -11.73 15.35 4.05
CA GLU A 88 -12.81 15.66 4.98
C GLU A 88 -14.15 15.58 4.26
N GLU A 89 -14.24 16.16 3.06
CA GLU A 89 -15.44 16.06 2.22
C GLU A 89 -15.77 14.60 1.89
N GLN A 90 -14.75 13.78 1.57
CA GLN A 90 -14.99 12.36 1.26
C GLN A 90 -15.49 11.56 2.46
N TYR A 91 -14.87 11.73 3.63
CA TYR A 91 -15.32 11.05 4.85
C TYR A 91 -16.76 11.44 5.23
N ALA A 92 -17.13 12.70 5.05
CA ALA A 92 -18.51 13.15 5.25
C ALA A 92 -19.49 12.46 4.27
N LYS A 93 -19.15 12.40 2.98
CA LYS A 93 -19.95 11.74 1.94
C LYS A 93 -20.13 10.24 2.21
N TRP A 94 -19.04 9.54 2.53
CA TRP A 94 -19.09 8.10 2.80
C TRP A 94 -19.82 7.78 4.10
N GLY A 95 -19.55 8.53 5.18
CA GLY A 95 -20.22 8.34 6.46
C GLY A 95 -21.72 8.61 6.42
N ALA A 96 -22.17 9.56 5.58
CA ALA A 96 -23.61 9.82 5.38
C ALA A 96 -24.33 8.67 4.65
N ARG A 97 -23.61 7.88 3.85
CA ARG A 97 -24.16 6.75 3.08
C ARG A 97 -24.05 5.41 3.79
N ASP A 98 -23.11 5.28 4.72
CA ASP A 98 -22.80 4.00 5.35
C ASP A 98 -22.49 4.14 6.85
N PRO A 99 -23.41 3.73 7.73
CA PRO A 99 -23.19 3.70 9.17
C PRO A 99 -22.01 2.82 9.61
N HIS A 100 -21.70 1.73 8.88
CA HIS A 100 -20.56 0.89 9.22
C HIS A 100 -19.23 1.63 8.94
N PHE A 101 -19.16 2.32 7.81
CA PHE A 101 -18.04 3.23 7.51
C PHE A 101 -17.90 4.31 8.58
N GLN A 102 -19.01 4.93 8.98
CA GLN A 102 -19.01 5.97 10.00
C GLN A 102 -18.43 5.46 11.34
N GLU A 103 -18.73 4.22 11.71
CA GLU A 103 -18.15 3.58 12.90
C GLU A 103 -16.64 3.36 12.74
N ALA A 104 -16.20 2.78 11.62
CA ALA A 104 -14.78 2.56 11.34
C ALA A 104 -13.99 3.88 11.33
N ALA A 105 -14.58 4.95 10.77
CA ALA A 105 -13.96 6.27 10.67
C ALA A 105 -13.68 6.91 12.04
N LYS A 106 -14.30 6.49 13.14
CA LYS A 106 -13.98 7.02 14.49
C LYS A 106 -12.54 6.73 14.90
N GLN A 107 -11.98 5.58 14.49
CA GLN A 107 -10.61 5.17 14.82
C GLN A 107 -9.66 5.31 13.63
N PHE A 108 -10.17 5.17 12.41
CA PHE A 108 -9.38 5.15 11.18
C PHE A 108 -9.67 6.36 10.28
N TYR A 109 -9.80 7.54 10.91
CA TYR A 109 -9.85 8.82 10.19
C TYR A 109 -8.46 9.18 9.63
N GLY A 110 -8.41 9.83 8.47
CA GLY A 110 -7.14 10.27 7.88
C GLY A 110 -6.36 9.18 7.11
N ILE A 111 -6.94 8.00 6.87
CA ILE A 111 -6.30 6.98 6.03
C ILE A 111 -6.25 7.48 4.59
N ARG A 112 -5.07 7.47 3.97
CA ARG A 112 -4.90 7.87 2.56
C ARG A 112 -4.57 6.69 1.64
N ILE A 113 -4.90 6.82 0.36
CA ILE A 113 -4.41 5.93 -0.70
C ILE A 113 -3.11 6.48 -1.24
N LEU A 114 -2.06 5.66 -1.20
CA LEU A 114 -0.76 6.04 -1.75
C LEU A 114 -0.79 6.12 -3.29
N ARG A 115 0.05 6.97 -3.87
CA ARG A 115 0.34 7.02 -5.31
C ARG A 115 1.73 6.42 -5.54
N GLN A 116 1.79 5.10 -5.56
CA GLN A 116 3.04 4.34 -5.62
C GLN A 116 3.58 4.24 -7.05
N ASP A 117 4.88 3.97 -7.16
CA ASP A 117 5.50 3.56 -8.42
C ASP A 117 4.87 2.25 -8.92
N VAL A 118 4.53 2.18 -10.21
CA VAL A 118 3.81 1.06 -10.79
C VAL A 118 4.64 -0.23 -10.77
N THR A 119 5.95 -0.13 -11.05
CA THR A 119 6.86 -1.29 -11.04
C THR A 119 6.97 -1.87 -9.64
N GLU A 120 7.29 -1.03 -8.65
CA GLU A 120 7.38 -1.43 -7.25
C GLU A 120 6.07 -2.05 -6.75
N ASN A 121 4.95 -1.41 -7.05
CA ASN A 121 3.64 -1.86 -6.60
C ASN A 121 3.27 -3.22 -7.21
N LEU A 122 3.47 -3.39 -8.52
CA LEU A 122 3.17 -4.63 -9.24
C LEU A 122 3.92 -5.82 -8.66
N PHE A 123 5.25 -5.73 -8.53
CA PHE A 123 6.05 -6.84 -8.03
C PHE A 123 5.86 -7.06 -6.52
N SER A 124 5.60 -6.00 -5.76
CA SER A 124 5.23 -6.12 -4.34
C SER A 124 3.92 -6.88 -4.14
N PHE A 125 2.91 -6.63 -4.98
CA PHE A 125 1.64 -7.36 -4.88
C PHE A 125 1.71 -8.79 -5.44
N ILE A 126 2.63 -9.09 -6.36
CA ILE A 126 2.98 -10.49 -6.67
C ILE A 126 3.52 -11.19 -5.41
N CYS A 127 4.41 -10.55 -4.63
CA CYS A 127 4.89 -11.07 -3.35
C CYS A 127 3.78 -11.26 -2.29
N SER A 128 2.65 -10.54 -2.42
CA SER A 128 1.55 -10.54 -1.45
C SER A 128 0.65 -11.77 -1.47
N GLN A 129 0.60 -12.49 -2.59
CA GLN A 129 -0.37 -13.58 -2.79
C GLN A 129 -0.22 -14.66 -1.74
N ASN A 130 -1.29 -15.03 -1.02
CA ASN A 130 -1.27 -16.03 0.06
C ASN A 130 -0.08 -15.84 1.03
N ASN A 131 0.03 -14.65 1.62
CA ASN A 131 1.15 -14.23 2.44
C ASN A 131 0.67 -13.24 3.53
N HIS A 132 1.55 -12.85 4.46
CA HIS A 132 1.25 -11.86 5.50
C HIS A 132 2.22 -10.68 5.44
N ILE A 133 1.75 -9.49 5.87
CA ILE A 133 2.44 -8.19 5.68
C ILE A 133 3.93 -8.26 6.02
N SER A 134 4.31 -8.78 7.19
CA SER A 134 5.72 -8.85 7.61
C SER A 134 6.63 -9.65 6.67
N ARG A 135 6.15 -10.80 6.15
CA ARG A 135 6.91 -11.59 5.17
C ARG A 135 6.92 -10.92 3.80
N ILE A 136 5.83 -10.26 3.42
CA ILE A 136 5.78 -9.50 2.16
C ILE A 136 6.84 -8.40 2.17
N SER A 137 6.89 -7.58 3.21
CA SER A 137 7.94 -6.57 3.41
C SER A 137 9.34 -7.16 3.32
N SER A 138 9.61 -8.29 3.98
CA SER A 138 10.91 -8.95 3.87
C SER A 138 11.27 -9.37 2.44
N LEU A 139 10.31 -9.92 1.67
CA LEU A 139 10.56 -10.29 0.28
C LEU A 139 10.78 -9.07 -0.62
N VAL A 140 10.01 -8.00 -0.42
CA VAL A 140 10.16 -6.75 -1.17
C VAL A 140 11.51 -6.09 -0.88
N GLU A 141 11.95 -6.05 0.38
CA GLU A 141 13.29 -5.59 0.75
C GLU A 141 14.40 -6.40 0.06
N LYS A 142 14.25 -7.73 0.00
CA LYS A 142 15.22 -8.58 -0.72
C LYS A 142 15.28 -8.27 -2.22
N LEU A 143 14.15 -7.97 -2.87
CA LEU A 143 14.15 -7.56 -4.27
C LEU A 143 14.97 -6.28 -4.47
N ALA A 144 14.74 -5.27 -3.62
CA ALA A 144 15.50 -4.03 -3.64
C ALA A 144 17.00 -4.27 -3.38
N GLN A 145 17.36 -5.07 -2.37
CA GLN A 145 18.75 -5.38 -2.05
C GLN A 145 19.48 -6.16 -3.16
N PHE A 146 18.80 -7.09 -3.83
CA PHE A 146 19.44 -7.94 -4.83
C PHE A 146 19.60 -7.30 -6.21
N TYR A 147 18.71 -6.36 -6.56
CA TYR A 147 18.59 -5.88 -7.94
C TYR A 147 18.40 -4.37 -8.06
N GLY A 148 18.20 -3.66 -6.94
CA GLY A 148 18.09 -2.20 -6.89
C GLY A 148 19.46 -1.52 -6.78
N GLU A 149 19.45 -0.19 -6.88
CA GLU A 149 20.66 0.62 -6.77
C GLU A 149 20.79 1.16 -5.34
N LYS A 150 22.02 1.18 -4.80
CA LYS A 150 22.26 1.70 -3.44
C LYS A 150 21.94 3.19 -3.40
N ILE A 151 21.06 3.60 -2.48
CA ILE A 151 20.67 5.00 -2.24
C ILE A 151 21.64 5.63 -1.25
N CYS A 152 21.76 5.02 -0.06
CA CYS A 152 22.60 5.49 1.02
C CYS A 152 22.83 4.38 2.06
N GLU A 153 23.73 4.66 3.00
CA GLU A 153 23.90 3.91 4.24
C GLU A 153 23.39 4.78 5.40
N LEU A 154 22.63 4.21 6.32
CA LEU A 154 22.16 4.87 7.52
C LEU A 154 22.21 3.88 8.69
N ASP A 155 22.92 4.26 9.76
CA ASP A 155 23.10 3.44 10.98
C ASP A 155 23.63 2.02 10.69
N GLY A 156 24.59 1.92 9.77
CA GLY A 156 25.21 0.64 9.37
C GLY A 156 24.31 -0.25 8.51
N ALA A 157 23.18 0.25 8.03
CA ALA A 157 22.29 -0.44 7.12
C ALA A 157 22.23 0.23 5.74
N ASP A 158 22.37 -0.58 4.69
CA ASP A 158 22.24 -0.12 3.31
C ASP A 158 20.78 -0.11 2.84
N TYR A 159 20.39 0.99 2.19
CA TYR A 159 19.08 1.17 1.60
C TYR A 159 19.20 1.27 0.09
N TYR A 160 18.33 0.53 -0.61
CA TYR A 160 18.36 0.37 -2.06
C TYR A 160 17.07 0.87 -2.68
N SER A 161 17.11 1.36 -3.92
CA SER A 161 15.89 1.63 -4.70
C SER A 161 15.19 0.31 -5.06
N PHE A 162 13.94 0.37 -5.50
CA PHE A 162 13.31 -0.80 -6.11
C PHE A 162 13.86 -1.00 -7.54
N PRO A 163 14.12 -2.25 -7.99
CA PRO A 163 14.59 -2.53 -9.34
C PRO A 163 13.56 -2.21 -10.41
N GLN A 164 14.03 -1.79 -11.59
CA GLN A 164 13.20 -1.76 -12.79
C GLN A 164 12.94 -3.18 -13.31
N ALA A 165 11.89 -3.35 -14.13
CA ALA A 165 11.46 -4.66 -14.62
C ALA A 165 12.56 -5.43 -15.37
N GLU A 166 13.43 -4.73 -16.11
CA GLU A 166 14.53 -5.31 -16.89
C GLU A 166 15.53 -6.05 -16.00
N LYS A 167 15.84 -5.52 -14.82
CA LYS A 167 16.74 -6.18 -13.85
C LYS A 167 16.13 -7.49 -13.33
N LEU A 168 14.80 -7.54 -13.22
CA LEU A 168 14.06 -8.74 -12.81
C LEU A 168 13.81 -9.71 -13.96
N ALA A 169 13.96 -9.28 -15.22
CA ALA A 169 13.83 -10.11 -16.40
C ALA A 169 15.12 -10.87 -16.76
N ALA A 170 16.25 -10.52 -16.14
CA ALA A 170 17.55 -11.14 -16.40
C ALA A 170 17.58 -12.65 -16.10
N ASP A 171 18.49 -13.35 -16.76
CA ASP A 171 18.66 -14.79 -16.54
C ASP A 171 19.14 -15.11 -15.12
N GLY A 172 18.68 -16.25 -14.60
CA GLY A 172 18.97 -16.70 -13.24
C GLY A 172 18.16 -16.04 -12.12
N VAL A 173 17.37 -14.97 -12.40
CA VAL A 173 16.55 -14.29 -11.38
C VAL A 173 15.60 -15.26 -10.67
N GLU A 174 14.86 -16.08 -11.41
CA GLU A 174 13.95 -17.06 -10.81
C GLU A 174 14.68 -18.01 -9.85
N ALA A 175 15.81 -18.57 -10.26
CA ALA A 175 16.58 -19.52 -9.46
C ALA A 175 17.08 -18.86 -8.16
N LYS A 176 17.65 -17.65 -8.26
CA LYS A 176 18.09 -16.87 -7.09
C LYS A 176 16.94 -16.55 -6.16
N LEU A 177 15.78 -16.14 -6.67
CA LEU A 177 14.59 -15.87 -5.85
C LEU A 177 14.06 -17.14 -5.16
N ARG A 178 14.05 -18.29 -5.84
CA ARG A 178 13.67 -19.57 -5.22
C ARG A 178 14.58 -19.92 -4.05
N ALA A 179 15.90 -19.80 -4.24
CA ALA A 179 16.90 -20.04 -3.19
C ALA A 179 16.74 -19.09 -1.98
N ASN A 180 16.05 -17.95 -2.15
CA ASN A 180 15.90 -16.92 -1.12
C ASN A 180 14.48 -16.83 -0.51
N GLY A 181 13.66 -17.87 -0.69
CA GLY A 181 12.40 -18.05 0.05
C GLY A 181 11.16 -17.41 -0.60
N PHE A 182 11.25 -17.00 -1.87
CA PHE A 182 10.11 -16.49 -2.63
C PHE A 182 9.11 -17.59 -3.02
N GLY A 183 9.56 -18.86 -3.04
CA GLY A 183 8.74 -20.02 -3.40
C GLY A 183 8.24 -19.93 -4.84
N TYR A 184 6.97 -20.28 -5.07
CA TYR A 184 6.37 -20.25 -6.41
C TYR A 184 6.33 -18.84 -7.03
N ARG A 185 6.31 -17.78 -6.20
CA ARG A 185 6.25 -16.39 -6.65
C ARG A 185 7.51 -15.96 -7.40
N ALA A 186 8.63 -16.66 -7.19
CA ALA A 186 9.87 -16.46 -7.96
C ALA A 186 9.62 -16.59 -9.48
N LYS A 187 8.82 -17.59 -9.88
CA LYS A 187 8.41 -17.78 -11.26
C LYS A 187 7.59 -16.60 -11.77
N TYR A 188 6.61 -16.17 -10.98
CA TYR A 188 5.69 -15.08 -11.34
C TYR A 188 6.42 -13.75 -11.53
N ILE A 189 7.37 -13.43 -10.65
CA ILE A 189 8.21 -12.24 -10.75
C ILE A 189 9.04 -12.29 -12.04
N SER A 190 9.82 -13.35 -12.23
CA SER A 190 10.70 -13.50 -13.40
C SER A 190 9.92 -13.46 -14.72
N HIS A 191 8.82 -14.23 -14.82
CA HIS A 191 8.04 -14.30 -16.06
C HIS A 191 7.26 -13.01 -16.34
N SER A 192 6.70 -12.37 -15.31
CA SER A 192 6.04 -11.07 -15.49
C SER A 192 7.03 -9.98 -15.88
N ALA A 193 8.24 -9.99 -15.30
CA ALA A 193 9.30 -9.07 -15.68
C ALA A 193 9.74 -9.26 -17.14
N LYS A 194 9.92 -10.50 -17.60
CA LYS A 194 10.20 -10.81 -19.01
C LYS A 194 9.09 -10.32 -19.94
N ALA A 195 7.83 -10.60 -19.60
CA ALA A 195 6.69 -10.15 -20.39
C ALA A 195 6.55 -8.61 -20.43
N ILE A 196 6.94 -7.91 -19.36
CA ILE A 196 6.98 -6.45 -19.31
C ILE A 196 8.14 -5.92 -20.19
N ALA A 197 9.32 -6.53 -20.09
CA ALA A 197 10.48 -6.16 -20.90
C ALA A 197 10.23 -6.31 -22.40
N GLU A 198 9.60 -7.42 -22.81
CA GLU A 198 9.19 -7.67 -24.21
C GLU A 198 8.17 -6.65 -24.75
N ARG A 199 7.46 -5.95 -23.86
CA ARG A 199 6.46 -4.93 -24.21
C ARG A 199 6.99 -3.50 -24.16
N GLY A 200 8.30 -3.30 -23.94
CA GLY A 200 8.92 -1.98 -23.87
C GLY A 200 9.02 -1.41 -22.44
N SER A 201 8.91 -2.26 -21.42
CA SER A 201 9.18 -1.93 -20.01
C SER A 201 8.44 -0.69 -19.50
N LYS A 202 9.17 0.41 -19.25
CA LYS A 202 8.63 1.67 -18.74
C LYS A 202 7.51 2.21 -19.62
N GLN A 203 7.66 2.15 -20.94
CA GLN A 203 6.65 2.64 -21.87
C GLN A 203 5.33 1.86 -21.72
N TRP A 204 5.40 0.55 -21.53
CA TRP A 204 4.20 -0.27 -21.30
C TRP A 204 3.50 0.09 -19.99
N LEU A 205 4.27 0.35 -18.92
CA LEU A 205 3.73 0.76 -17.63
C LEU A 205 3.10 2.16 -17.69
N GLU A 206 3.72 3.10 -18.39
CA GLU A 206 3.16 4.44 -18.66
C GLU A 206 1.85 4.33 -19.44
N GLN A 207 1.78 3.47 -20.48
CA GLN A 207 0.54 3.21 -21.21
C GLN A 207 -0.58 2.64 -20.34
N LEU A 208 -0.28 1.81 -19.34
CA LEU A 208 -1.31 1.31 -18.41
C LEU A 208 -1.99 2.42 -17.62
N GLN A 209 -1.28 3.52 -17.32
CA GLN A 209 -1.82 4.65 -16.57
C GLN A 209 -2.83 5.48 -17.37
N GLU A 210 -2.74 5.42 -18.70
CA GLU A 210 -3.65 6.13 -19.62
C GLU A 210 -4.92 5.35 -19.97
N LEU A 211 -4.97 4.06 -19.60
CA LEU A 211 -6.13 3.21 -19.86
C LEU A 211 -7.26 3.47 -18.86
N ASP A 212 -8.49 3.16 -19.24
CA ASP A 212 -9.57 3.03 -18.26
C ASP A 212 -9.33 1.81 -17.34
N TYR A 213 -10.04 1.81 -16.21
CA TYR A 213 -9.91 0.76 -15.19
C TYR A 213 -10.09 -0.67 -15.73
N ALA A 214 -11.09 -0.89 -16.60
CA ALA A 214 -11.39 -2.23 -17.09
C ALA A 214 -10.29 -2.73 -18.04
N ALA A 215 -9.81 -1.86 -18.92
CA ALA A 215 -8.71 -2.15 -19.84
C ALA A 215 -7.38 -2.37 -19.09
N ALA A 216 -7.04 -1.51 -18.13
CA ALA A 216 -5.85 -1.65 -17.29
C ALA A 216 -5.87 -2.98 -16.51
N LYS A 217 -6.98 -3.28 -15.83
CA LYS A 217 -7.17 -4.53 -15.09
C LYS A 217 -7.01 -5.75 -15.99
N LYS A 218 -7.61 -5.74 -17.18
CA LYS A 218 -7.51 -6.85 -18.15
C LYS A 218 -6.06 -7.09 -18.59
N LYS A 219 -5.29 -6.02 -18.85
CA LYS A 219 -3.88 -6.12 -19.22
C LYS A 219 -3.04 -6.68 -18.08
N LEU A 220 -3.28 -6.24 -16.84
CA LEU A 220 -2.61 -6.73 -15.64
C LEU A 220 -2.85 -8.22 -15.40
N VAL A 221 -4.10 -8.69 -15.49
CA VAL A 221 -4.46 -10.11 -15.31
C VAL A 221 -3.80 -11.01 -16.36
N GLY A 222 -3.40 -10.46 -17.52
CA GLY A 222 -2.63 -11.19 -18.53
C GLY A 222 -1.17 -11.48 -18.12
N LEU A 223 -0.69 -10.96 -17.00
CA LEU A 223 0.65 -11.27 -16.47
C LEU A 223 0.61 -12.49 -15.54
N MET A 224 1.68 -13.29 -15.57
CA MET A 224 1.75 -14.51 -14.79
C MET A 224 1.74 -14.21 -13.29
N GLY A 225 0.80 -14.83 -12.58
CA GLY A 225 0.66 -14.63 -11.14
C GLY A 225 -0.13 -13.39 -10.76
N ILE A 226 -0.75 -12.66 -11.71
CA ILE A 226 -1.66 -11.56 -11.39
C ILE A 226 -3.10 -12.02 -11.60
N GLY A 227 -3.83 -12.21 -10.49
CA GLY A 227 -5.28 -12.44 -10.49
C GLY A 227 -6.06 -11.15 -10.22
N ALA A 228 -7.39 -11.23 -10.21
CA ALA A 228 -8.29 -10.09 -10.05
C ALA A 228 -7.92 -9.18 -8.86
N LYS A 229 -7.70 -9.75 -7.66
CA LYS A 229 -7.31 -9.01 -6.45
C LYS A 229 -5.99 -8.26 -6.62
N VAL A 230 -4.97 -8.93 -7.15
CA VAL A 230 -3.65 -8.32 -7.35
C VAL A 230 -3.75 -7.18 -8.37
N ALA A 231 -4.48 -7.39 -9.46
CA ALA A 231 -4.72 -6.36 -10.46
C ALA A 231 -5.46 -5.15 -9.87
N ASP A 232 -6.47 -5.37 -9.02
CA ASP A 232 -7.18 -4.27 -8.34
C ASP A 232 -6.29 -3.51 -7.35
N CYS A 233 -5.39 -4.19 -6.62
CA CYS A 233 -4.41 -3.50 -5.78
C CYS A 233 -3.52 -2.57 -6.61
N ILE A 234 -3.04 -3.02 -7.77
CA ILE A 234 -2.19 -2.23 -8.67
C ILE A 234 -2.97 -1.05 -9.24
N CYS A 235 -4.21 -1.30 -9.70
CA CYS A 235 -5.11 -0.26 -10.20
C CYS A 235 -5.33 0.85 -9.16
N LEU A 236 -5.65 0.47 -7.93
CA LEU A 236 -5.96 1.39 -6.84
C LEU A 236 -4.73 2.20 -6.39
N MET A 237 -3.61 1.53 -6.15
CA MET A 237 -2.49 2.08 -5.38
C MET A 237 -1.35 2.64 -6.25
N SER A 238 -1.36 2.41 -7.57
CA SER A 238 -0.31 2.91 -8.48
C SER A 238 -0.83 3.46 -9.82
N LEU A 239 -1.90 2.90 -10.39
CA LEU A 239 -2.47 3.42 -11.66
C LEU A 239 -3.48 4.55 -11.46
N GLY A 240 -3.98 4.78 -10.25
CA GLY A 240 -4.89 5.89 -9.96
C GLY A 240 -6.37 5.59 -10.23
N HIS A 241 -6.75 4.34 -10.42
CA HIS A 241 -8.16 3.93 -10.48
C HIS A 241 -8.72 3.80 -9.06
N LEU A 242 -9.08 4.94 -8.46
CA LEU A 242 -9.52 5.04 -7.06
C LEU A 242 -10.88 4.38 -6.78
N GLN A 243 -11.57 3.90 -7.81
CA GLN A 243 -12.79 3.08 -7.73
C GLN A 243 -12.50 1.57 -7.66
N ALA A 244 -11.26 1.12 -7.86
CA ALA A 244 -10.91 -0.29 -7.86
C ALA A 244 -11.05 -0.89 -6.45
N ILE A 245 -11.65 -2.09 -6.36
CA ILE A 245 -11.95 -2.78 -5.09
C ILE A 245 -11.20 -4.11 -5.05
N PRO A 246 -10.04 -4.19 -4.36
CA PRO A 246 -9.34 -5.44 -4.16
C PRO A 246 -10.08 -6.34 -3.16
N VAL A 247 -10.86 -7.30 -3.65
CA VAL A 247 -11.61 -8.23 -2.77
C VAL A 247 -10.71 -9.38 -2.34
N ASP A 248 -10.26 -9.33 -1.09
CA ASP A 248 -9.59 -10.45 -0.43
C ASP A 248 -10.50 -11.13 0.61
N THR A 249 -9.94 -11.99 1.45
CA THR A 249 -10.69 -12.69 2.49
C THR A 249 -11.26 -11.75 3.56
N HIS A 250 -10.57 -10.66 3.89
CA HIS A 250 -11.05 -9.67 4.88
C HIS A 250 -12.25 -8.91 4.31
N ILE A 251 -12.10 -8.41 3.09
CA ILE A 251 -13.16 -7.66 2.40
C ILE A 251 -14.37 -8.54 2.12
N TYR A 252 -14.13 -9.80 1.75
CA TYR A 252 -15.21 -10.77 1.62
C TYR A 252 -15.99 -10.96 2.94
N GLN A 253 -15.28 -11.07 4.08
CA GLN A 253 -15.91 -11.21 5.39
C GLN A 253 -16.70 -9.96 5.79
N ILE A 254 -16.15 -8.76 5.52
CA ILE A 254 -16.84 -7.48 5.73
C ILE A 254 -18.11 -7.42 4.87
N ALA A 255 -17.99 -7.71 3.57
CA ALA A 255 -19.11 -7.75 2.63
C ALA A 255 -20.20 -8.71 3.13
N ALA A 256 -19.84 -9.94 3.48
CA ALA A 256 -20.78 -10.95 3.95
C ALA A 256 -21.47 -10.56 5.27
N ARG A 257 -20.76 -9.90 6.19
CA ARG A 257 -21.28 -9.55 7.51
C ARG A 257 -22.20 -8.33 7.49
N PHE A 258 -21.86 -7.30 6.75
CA PHE A 258 -22.51 -5.98 6.88
C PHE A 258 -23.39 -5.60 5.68
N TYR A 259 -23.12 -6.15 4.49
CA TYR A 259 -23.71 -5.64 3.25
C TYR A 259 -24.48 -6.70 2.45
N MET A 260 -23.98 -7.92 2.44
CA MET A 260 -24.45 -8.99 1.56
C MET A 260 -24.55 -10.34 2.31
N PRO A 261 -25.54 -10.52 3.22
CA PRO A 261 -25.67 -11.73 4.04
C PRO A 261 -25.74 -13.05 3.25
N LYS A 262 -26.21 -13.00 1.99
CA LYS A 262 -26.21 -14.14 1.05
C LYS A 262 -24.82 -14.76 0.84
N LEU A 263 -23.75 -14.01 1.05
CA LEU A 263 -22.36 -14.49 0.91
C LEU A 263 -21.92 -15.42 2.04
N VAL A 264 -22.59 -15.40 3.20
CA VAL A 264 -22.25 -16.27 4.33
C VAL A 264 -22.36 -17.75 3.97
N GLN A 265 -23.27 -18.10 3.06
CA GLN A 265 -23.48 -19.47 2.60
C GLN A 265 -22.57 -19.86 1.42
N GLN A 266 -21.87 -18.89 0.82
CA GLN A 266 -20.98 -19.11 -0.30
C GLN A 266 -19.59 -19.54 0.19
N LYS A 267 -19.14 -20.71 -0.25
CA LYS A 267 -17.85 -21.30 0.15
C LYS A 267 -16.68 -20.85 -0.72
N THR A 268 -16.96 -20.34 -1.93
CA THR A 268 -15.94 -20.01 -2.93
C THR A 268 -16.18 -18.62 -3.51
N VAL A 269 -15.11 -17.83 -3.61
CA VAL A 269 -15.14 -16.54 -4.31
C VAL A 269 -14.99 -16.80 -5.82
N THR A 270 -16.13 -16.88 -6.52
CA THR A 270 -16.16 -16.92 -7.99
C THR A 270 -15.92 -15.52 -8.57
N GLU A 271 -15.60 -15.42 -9.85
CA GLU A 271 -15.46 -14.13 -10.54
C GLU A 271 -16.74 -13.28 -10.44
N LYS A 272 -17.91 -13.93 -10.57
CA LYS A 272 -19.21 -13.27 -10.41
C LYS A 272 -19.35 -12.67 -9.01
N VAL A 273 -19.06 -13.43 -7.96
CA VAL A 273 -19.12 -12.96 -6.58
C VAL A 273 -18.11 -11.84 -6.31
N TYR A 274 -16.89 -11.99 -6.84
CA TYR A 274 -15.85 -10.96 -6.76
C TYR A 274 -16.36 -9.64 -7.36
N ASN A 275 -16.95 -9.69 -8.55
CA ASN A 275 -17.46 -8.51 -9.24
C ASN A 275 -18.68 -7.92 -8.51
N GLU A 276 -19.63 -8.74 -8.05
CA GLU A 276 -20.79 -8.29 -7.26
C GLU A 276 -20.37 -7.51 -6.01
N ILE A 277 -19.36 -7.99 -5.26
CA ILE A 277 -18.84 -7.27 -4.09
C ILE A 277 -18.21 -5.94 -4.51
N GLY A 278 -17.42 -5.94 -5.58
CA GLY A 278 -16.79 -4.73 -6.09
C GLY A 278 -17.82 -3.69 -6.57
N ASP A 279 -18.85 -4.13 -7.29
CA ASP A 279 -19.93 -3.26 -7.80
C ASP A 279 -20.71 -2.64 -6.65
N HIS A 280 -21.05 -3.43 -5.63
CA HIS A 280 -21.72 -2.93 -4.44
C HIS A 280 -20.96 -1.76 -3.78
N PHE A 281 -19.66 -1.91 -3.54
CA PHE A 281 -18.86 -0.84 -2.95
C PHE A 281 -18.71 0.38 -3.87
N ARG A 282 -18.62 0.17 -5.19
CA ARG A 282 -18.59 1.27 -6.17
C ARG A 282 -19.90 2.05 -6.22
N GLU A 283 -21.05 1.37 -6.15
CA GLU A 283 -22.37 2.00 -6.06
C GLU A 283 -22.52 2.80 -4.77
N LEU A 284 -22.06 2.23 -3.65
CA LEU A 284 -22.16 2.85 -2.32
C LEU A 284 -21.29 4.12 -2.23
N TYR A 285 -20.01 4.03 -2.58
CA TYR A 285 -19.02 5.09 -2.32
C TYR A 285 -18.59 5.89 -3.55
N GLY A 286 -19.02 5.51 -4.75
CA GLY A 286 -18.76 6.25 -5.98
C GLY A 286 -17.32 6.17 -6.50
N PRO A 287 -16.81 7.24 -7.15
CA PRO A 287 -15.51 7.23 -7.85
C PRO A 287 -14.28 6.95 -6.97
N LEU A 288 -14.40 7.15 -5.65
CA LEU A 288 -13.32 6.93 -4.68
C LEU A 288 -13.58 5.71 -3.78
N ALA A 289 -14.40 4.77 -4.25
CA ALA A 289 -14.81 3.61 -3.46
C ALA A 289 -13.65 2.76 -2.94
N GLY A 290 -12.57 2.62 -3.71
CA GLY A 290 -11.36 1.91 -3.27
C GLY A 290 -10.69 2.56 -2.06
N TRP A 291 -10.81 3.89 -1.94
CA TRP A 291 -10.31 4.62 -0.78
C TRP A 291 -11.15 4.36 0.47
N ALA A 292 -12.48 4.49 0.37
CA ALA A 292 -13.40 4.19 1.47
C ALA A 292 -13.24 2.72 1.94
N HIS A 293 -13.17 1.80 0.98
CA HIS A 293 -12.87 0.40 1.19
C HIS A 293 -11.58 0.18 2.00
N THR A 294 -10.52 0.94 1.72
CA THR A 294 -9.26 0.82 2.47
C THR A 294 -9.38 1.26 3.92
N VAL A 295 -10.28 2.18 4.25
CA VAL A 295 -10.59 2.53 5.65
C VAL A 295 -11.18 1.32 6.38
N LEU A 296 -12.17 0.66 5.76
CA LEU A 296 -12.79 -0.55 6.33
C LEU A 296 -11.76 -1.68 6.47
N PHE A 297 -10.91 -1.87 5.46
CA PHE A 297 -9.83 -2.85 5.50
C PHE A 297 -8.90 -2.61 6.70
N CYS A 298 -8.44 -1.37 6.88
CA CYS A 298 -7.59 -1.00 8.03
C CYS A 298 -8.28 -1.28 9.36
N ALA A 299 -9.59 -1.04 9.47
CA ALA A 299 -10.35 -1.32 10.69
C ALA A 299 -10.46 -2.81 11.04
N ASP A 300 -10.42 -3.70 10.04
CA ASP A 300 -10.47 -5.14 10.25
C ASP A 300 -9.09 -5.79 10.50
N LEU A 301 -8.00 -5.07 10.25
CA LEU A 301 -6.65 -5.61 10.48
C LEU A 301 -6.40 -5.89 11.97
N LYS A 302 -6.15 -7.16 12.29
CA LYS A 302 -5.85 -7.64 13.66
C LYS A 302 -4.75 -6.85 14.37
N GLN A 303 -3.74 -6.38 13.64
CA GLN A 303 -2.62 -5.61 14.21
C GLN A 303 -3.07 -4.26 14.79
N PHE A 304 -4.18 -3.69 14.29
CA PHE A 304 -4.74 -2.44 14.79
C PHE A 304 -5.85 -2.65 15.83
N GLN A 305 -6.39 -3.87 15.92
CA GLN A 305 -7.39 -4.24 16.94
C GLN A 305 -6.77 -4.45 18.34
N GLN A 306 -5.46 -4.73 18.44
CA GLN A 306 -4.80 -5.02 19.72
C GLN A 306 -4.50 -3.79 20.59
N GLY A 307 -4.65 -2.57 20.06
CA GLY A 307 -4.50 -1.32 20.82
C GLY A 307 -5.76 -0.88 21.59
N ALA A 308 -6.91 -1.50 21.36
CA ALA A 308 -8.19 -1.12 21.97
C ALA A 308 -8.52 -1.85 23.28
N LYS A 309 -7.61 -2.68 23.81
CA LYS A 309 -7.79 -3.30 25.13
C LYS A 309 -7.15 -2.42 26.21
N GLU A 310 -7.98 -1.75 26.99
CA GLU A 310 -7.56 -1.10 28.24
C GLU A 310 -6.70 -2.06 29.08
N PRO A 311 -5.63 -1.57 29.72
CA PRO A 311 -4.86 -2.39 30.64
C PRO A 311 -5.77 -2.79 31.81
N LYS A 312 -6.01 -4.09 31.97
CA LYS A 312 -6.71 -4.63 33.14
C LYS A 312 -6.01 -4.11 34.41
N ARG A 313 -6.70 -3.23 35.16
CA ARG A 313 -6.30 -2.84 36.52
C ARG A 313 -6.02 -4.12 37.32
N LYS A 314 -4.75 -4.38 37.63
CA LYS A 314 -4.37 -5.39 38.62
C LYS A 314 -5.01 -4.96 39.95
N LYS A 315 -6.03 -5.69 40.40
CA LYS A 315 -6.52 -5.58 41.77
C LYS A 315 -5.34 -5.93 42.69
N ARG A 316 -4.78 -4.92 43.35
CA ARG A 316 -3.95 -5.13 44.54
C ARG A 316 -4.80 -5.90 45.55
N LYS A 317 -4.39 -7.11 45.89
CA LYS A 317 -4.85 -7.76 47.13
C LYS A 317 -4.31 -6.89 48.27
N ALA A 318 -5.20 -6.34 49.07
CA ALA A 318 -4.85 -5.77 50.35
C ALA A 318 -4.34 -6.91 51.24
N SER A 319 -3.18 -6.70 51.85
CA SER A 319 -2.74 -7.45 53.03
C SER A 319 -3.62 -7.11 54.22
#